data_AF-K1L682-F1
#
_entry.id   AF-K1L682-F1
#
_cell.length_a   1.000
_cell.length_b   1.000
_cell.length_c   1.000
_cell.angle_alpha   90.00
_cell.angle_beta   90.00
_cell.angle_gamma   90.00
#
_symmetry.space_group_name_H-M   'P 1'
#
loop_
_entity.id
_entity.type
_entity.pdbx_description
1 polymer ?
#
loop_
_entity_poly.entity_id
_entity_poly.type
_entity_poly.pdbx_seq_one_letter_code
_entity_poly.pdbx_strand_id
1 'polypeptide(L)'
;MKNRRVILDTNLWIRFLISQRQKELDVLLESGAATLIFSQELLEEFLEVSERPKFKRFFKKSDIKMLLTQIETFGELIKVE
;
A
#
# COMPACT_ATOMS: atom_id res chain seq x y z
N MET A 1 2.70 23.74 5.96
CA MET A 1 3.07 22.53 6.73
C MET A 1 3.76 21.56 5.78
N LYS A 2 4.83 20.88 6.20
CA LYS A 2 5.59 19.99 5.31
C LYS A 2 4.85 18.64 5.25
N ASN A 3 4.24 18.31 4.12
CA ASN A 3 3.63 16.99 3.92
C ASN A 3 4.69 15.92 4.14
N ARG A 4 4.44 14.98 5.06
CA ARG A 4 5.36 13.88 5.31
C ARG A 4 5.23 12.89 4.15
N ARG A 5 6.31 12.74 3.41
CA ARG A 5 6.42 11.72 2.37
C ARG A 5 6.85 10.42 3.03
N VAL A 6 6.08 9.36 2.85
CA VAL A 6 6.27 8.07 3.52
C VAL A 6 6.39 6.98 2.46
N ILE A 7 7.47 6.21 2.51
CA ILE A 7 7.61 4.96 1.77
C ILE A 7 7.28 3.84 2.74
N LEU A 8 6.38 2.94 2.34
CA LEU A 8 6.05 1.75 3.11
C LEU A 8 6.62 0.53 2.41
N ASP A 9 7.41 -0.25 3.16
CA ASP A 9 7.96 -1.53 2.74
C ASP A 9 6.85 -2.57 2.51
N THR A 10 7.06 -3.48 1.57
CA THR A 10 6.19 -4.63 1.26
C THR A 10 5.77 -5.40 2.52
N ASN A 11 6.66 -5.60 3.48
CA ASN A 11 6.35 -6.31 4.72
C ASN A 11 5.33 -5.55 5.59
N LEU A 12 5.37 -4.21 5.58
CA LEU A 12 4.38 -3.39 6.28
C LEU A 12 3.02 -3.49 5.59
N TRP A 13 2.98 -3.45 4.26
CA TRP A 13 1.75 -3.65 3.48
C TRP A 13 1.09 -4.99 3.77
N ILE A 14 1.87 -6.07 3.78
CA ILE A 14 1.36 -7.40 4.07
C ILE A 14 0.82 -7.48 5.50
N ARG A 15 1.53 -6.94 6.50
CA ARG A 15 1.03 -6.88 7.88
C ARG A 15 -0.26 -6.07 7.97
N PHE A 16 -0.35 -4.98 7.22
CA PHE A 16 -1.50 -4.09 7.21
C PHE A 16 -2.74 -4.80 6.64
N LEU A 17 -2.61 -5.48 5.49
CA LEU A 17 -3.67 -6.31 4.91
C LEU A 17 -4.11 -7.42 5.87
N ILE A 18 -3.16 -8.12 6.52
CA ILE A 18 -3.47 -9.17 7.50
C ILE A 18 -4.24 -8.60 8.69
N SER A 19 -3.87 -7.41 9.15
CA SER A 19 -4.51 -6.74 10.28
C SER A 19 -5.89 -6.15 9.95
N GLN A 20 -6.30 -6.14 8.67
CA GLN A 20 -7.58 -5.57 8.20
C GLN A 20 -7.75 -4.09 8.60
N ARG A 21 -6.63 -3.36 8.73
CA ARG A 21 -6.61 -1.97 9.20
C ARG A 21 -6.76 -0.96 8.07
N GLN A 22 -7.21 -1.34 6.87
CA GLN A 22 -7.32 -0.44 5.71
C GLN A 22 -7.88 0.94 6.05
N LYS A 23 -8.96 0.99 6.85
CA LYS A 23 -9.58 2.24 7.29
C LYS A 23 -8.64 3.23 7.99
N GLU A 24 -7.66 2.75 8.76
CA GLU A 24 -6.68 3.62 9.45
C GLU A 24 -5.76 4.32 8.44
N LEU A 25 -5.39 3.62 7.37
CA LEU A 25 -4.60 4.20 6.29
C LEU A 25 -5.44 5.14 5.44
N ASP A 26 -6.69 4.77 5.15
CA ASP A 26 -7.63 5.61 4.39
C ASP A 26 -7.75 6.99 5.05
N VAL A 27 -7.96 7.02 6.38
CA VAL A 27 -8.01 8.27 7.15
C VAL A 27 -6.69 9.05 7.08
N LEU A 28 -5.54 8.37 7.12
CA LEU A 28 -4.24 9.02 7.03
C LEU A 28 -3.99 9.65 5.64
N LEU A 29 -4.44 8.98 4.57
CA LEU A 29 -4.32 9.44 3.19
C LEU A 29 -5.30 10.56 2.88
N GLU A 30 -6.58 10.38 3.24
CA GLU A 30 -7.65 11.35 3.01
C GLU A 30 -7.42 12.65 3.79
N SER A 31 -6.85 12.57 4.99
CA SER A 31 -6.52 13.77 5.78
C SER A 31 -5.37 14.59 5.20
N GLY A 32 -4.65 14.08 4.19
CA GLY A 32 -3.47 14.73 3.61
C GLY A 32 -2.29 14.83 4.58
N ALA A 33 -2.34 14.12 5.72
CA ALA A 33 -1.30 14.15 6.74
C ALA A 33 0.01 13.50 6.27
N ALA A 34 -0.09 12.58 5.31
CA ALA A 34 1.04 11.95 4.65
C ALA A 34 0.77 11.74 3.16
N THR A 35 1.83 11.80 2.36
CA THR A 35 1.83 11.38 0.95
C THR A 35 2.56 10.05 0.87
N LEU A 36 1.89 9.01 0.38
CA LEU A 36 2.56 7.74 0.14
C LEU A 36 3.40 7.83 -1.12
N ILE A 37 4.63 7.34 -1.04
CA ILE A 37 5.51 7.16 -2.18
C ILE A 37 5.61 5.68 -2.48
N PHE A 38 5.53 5.35 -3.76
CA PHE A 38 5.81 4.02 -4.28
C PHE A 38 6.78 4.09 -5.44
N SER A 39 7.44 2.97 -5.70
CA SER A 39 8.11 2.72 -6.97
C SER A 39 7.45 1.52 -7.66
N GLN A 40 7.76 1.34 -8.94
CA GLN A 40 7.27 0.20 -9.69
C GLN A 40 7.77 -1.12 -9.07
N GLU A 41 9.04 -1.17 -8.66
CA GLU A 41 9.67 -2.35 -8.06
C GLU A 41 8.98 -2.74 -6.74
N LEU A 42 8.63 -1.76 -5.90
CA LEU A 42 7.91 -2.01 -4.65
C LEU A 42 6.49 -2.53 -4.90
N LEU A 43 5.80 -2.03 -5.93
CA LEU A 43 4.47 -2.52 -6.30
C LEU A 43 4.52 -3.95 -6.84
N GLU A 44 5.51 -4.25 -7.68
CA GLU A 44 5.73 -5.59 -8.22
C GLU A 44 6.08 -6.60 -7.13
N GLU A 45 6.98 -6.25 -6.21
CA GLU A 45 7.32 -7.09 -5.06
C GLU A 45 6.07 -7.32 -4.18
N PHE A 46 5.32 -6.26 -3.89
CA PHE A 46 4.09 -6.36 -3.11
C PHE A 46 3.09 -7.30 -3.78
N LEU A 47 2.86 -7.17 -5.08
CA LEU A 47 1.97 -8.05 -5.84
C LEU A 47 2.43 -9.51 -5.75
N GLU A 48 3.72 -9.77 -6.03
CA GLU A 48 4.28 -11.12 -5.95
C GLU A 48 4.12 -11.73 -4.56
N VAL A 49 4.44 -10.96 -3.51
CA VAL A 49 4.31 -11.42 -2.13
C VAL A 49 2.84 -11.66 -1.79
N SER A 50 1.94 -10.79 -2.25
CA SER A 50 0.51 -10.90 -1.95
C SER A 50 -0.12 -12.18 -2.52
N GLU A 51 0.37 -12.67 -3.66
CA GLU A 51 -0.15 -13.87 -4.30
C GLU A 51 0.35 -15.18 -3.68
N ARG A 52 1.36 -15.13 -2.80
CA ARG A 52 1.93 -16.33 -2.17
C ARG A 52 0.85 -17.12 -1.41
N PRO A 53 0.82 -18.46 -1.50
CA PRO A 53 -0.24 -19.29 -0.90
C PRO A 53 -0.47 -19.03 0.59
N LYS A 54 0.60 -18.71 1.34
CA LYS A 54 0.52 -18.38 2.77
C LYS A 54 -0.30 -17.12 3.06
N PHE A 55 -0.32 -16.16 2.14
CA PHE A 55 -0.91 -14.84 2.31
C PHE A 55 -2.29 -14.70 1.67
N LYS A 56 -2.54 -15.43 0.59
CA LYS A 56 -3.83 -15.48 -0.14
C LYS A 56 -5.06 -15.79 0.73
N ARG A 57 -4.88 -16.41 1.90
CA ARG A 57 -5.95 -16.68 2.88
C ARG A 57 -6.34 -15.49 3.76
N PHE A 58 -5.48 -14.47 3.86
CA PHE A 58 -5.69 -13.32 4.74
C PHE A 58 -6.39 -12.16 4.06
N PHE A 59 -6.30 -12.05 2.73
CA PHE A 59 -6.93 -10.97 1.97
C PHE A 59 -7.45 -11.51 0.64
N LYS A 60 -8.58 -10.97 0.20
CA LYS A 60 -9.18 -11.26 -1.08
C LYS A 60 -8.50 -10.46 -2.18
N LYS A 61 -8.66 -10.89 -3.43
CA LYS A 61 -8.22 -10.10 -4.59
C LYS A 61 -8.86 -8.70 -4.63
N SER A 62 -10.08 -8.55 -4.10
CA SER A 62 -10.74 -7.25 -3.95
C SER A 62 -9.97 -6.29 -3.05
N ASP A 63 -9.36 -6.82 -1.99
CA ASP A 63 -8.67 -6.01 -0.98
C ASP A 63 -7.35 -5.46 -1.55
N ILE A 64 -6.65 -6.29 -2.33
CA ILE A 64 -5.46 -5.89 -3.11
C ILE A 64 -5.85 -4.80 -4.12
N LYS A 65 -6.93 -5.02 -4.89
CA LYS A 65 -7.40 -4.07 -5.89
C LYS A 65 -7.77 -2.73 -5.27
N MET A 66 -8.48 -2.74 -4.15
CA MET A 66 -8.85 -1.52 -3.43
C MET A 66 -7.61 -0.75 -2.97
N LEU A 67 -6.62 -1.45 -2.41
CA LEU A 67 -5.37 -0.83 -1.99
C LEU A 67 -4.62 -0.21 -3.18
N LEU A 68 -4.50 -0.91 -4.30
CA LEU A 68 -3.86 -0.36 -5.51
C LEU A 68 -4.59 0.91 -6.00
N THR A 69 -5.92 0.91 -6.03
CA THR A 69 -6.70 2.10 -6.40
C THR A 69 -6.43 3.28 -5.45
N GLN A 70 -6.29 3.02 -4.15
CA GLN A 70 -5.94 4.08 -3.18
C GLN A 70 -4.53 4.60 -3.40
N ILE A 71 -3.58 3.72 -3.73
CA ILE A 71 -2.21 4.10 -4.07
C ILE A 71 -2.20 4.97 -5.33
N GLU A 72 -2.94 4.60 -6.37
CA GLU A 72 -3.06 5.41 -7.59
C GLU A 72 -3.74 6.76 -7.33
N THR A 73 -4.69 6.82 -6.40
CA THR A 73 -5.47 8.03 -6.11
C THR A 73 -4.72 9.02 -5.23
N PHE A 74 -4.02 8.54 -4.19
CA PHE A 74 -3.43 9.38 -3.15
C PHE A 74 -1.90 9.30 -3.10
N GLY A 75 -1.31 8.31 -3.75
CA GLY A 75 0.12 8.07 -3.76
C GLY A 75 0.85 8.76 -4.92
N GLU A 76 2.16 8.88 -4.76
CA GLU A 76 3.08 9.38 -5.76
C GLU A 76 3.96 8.21 -6.24
N LEU A 77 3.86 7.88 -7.54
CA LEU A 77 4.73 6.90 -8.16
C LEU A 77 6.05 7.58 -8.59
N ILE A 78 7.16 7.06 -8.09
CA ILE A 78 8.51 7.56 -8.37
C ILE A 78 9.30 6.47 -9.10
N LYS A 79 10.08 6.90 -10.08
CA LYS A 79 11.04 6.04 -10.76
C LYS A 79 12.35 6.01 -9.95
N VAL A 80 12.83 4.82 -9.64
CA VAL A 80 14.14 4.60 -9.02
C VAL A 80 15.16 4.34 -10.14
N GLU A 81 16.32 4.98 -10.09
CA GLU A 81 17.43 4.82 -11.04
C GLU A 81 18.68 4.27 -10.35
#